data_AF-A0A8C2V7R5-F1
#
_entry.id   AF-A0A8C2V7R5-F1
#
_cell.length_a   1.000
_cell.length_b   1.000
_cell.length_c   1.000
_cell.angle_alpha   90.00
_cell.angle_beta   90.00
_cell.angle_gamma   90.00
#
_symmetry.space_group_name_H-M   'P 1'
#
loop_
_entity.id
_entity.type
_entity.pdbx_description
1 polymer ?
#
loop_
_entity_poly.entity_id
_entity_poly.type
_entity_poly.pdbx_seq_one_letter_code
_entity_poly.pdbx_strand_id
1 'polypeptide(L)'
;MALSSTVSQRKQIKRKAPRGFLKRVFKRQKPHLRLETRGDVLIHLNCLLFIHRLAEEARINACEDKCGIIKKDHVLAAAKVILKKSRG
;
A
#
# COMPACT_ATOMS: atom_id res chain seq x y z
N MET A 1 -8.60 -18.20 26.98
CA MET A 1 -9.59 -17.36 26.27
C MET A 1 -8.83 -16.37 25.40
N ALA A 2 -8.88 -16.51 24.07
CA ALA A 2 -8.21 -15.58 23.16
C ALA A 2 -9.05 -14.29 23.05
N LEU A 3 -8.49 -13.17 23.52
CA LEU A 3 -9.09 -11.85 23.37
C LEU A 3 -9.15 -11.52 21.87
N SER A 4 -10.34 -11.65 21.29
CA SER A 4 -10.63 -11.16 19.94
C SER A 4 -10.54 -9.65 19.97
N SER A 5 -9.41 -9.10 19.53
CA SER A 5 -9.24 -7.68 19.26
C SER A 5 -10.02 -7.34 17.98
N THR A 6 -11.35 -7.38 18.06
CA THR A 6 -12.19 -6.76 17.03
C THR A 6 -11.91 -5.27 17.09
N VAL A 7 -11.19 -4.77 16.08
CA VAL A 7 -10.95 -3.35 15.88
C VAL A 7 -12.32 -2.70 15.71
N SER A 8 -12.86 -2.16 16.80
CA SER A 8 -14.04 -1.30 16.81
C SER A 8 -13.67 0.03 16.17
N GLN A 9 -13.55 0.07 14.84
CA GLN A 9 -13.44 1.32 14.10
C GLN A 9 -14.17 1.21 12.78
N ARG A 10 -15.49 1.45 12.83
CA ARG A 10 -16.23 2.05 11.72
C ARG A 10 -15.77 3.51 11.51
N LYS A 11 -14.45 3.80 11.55
CA LYS A 11 -13.92 5.03 10.95
C LYS A 11 -14.24 4.90 9.47
N GLN A 12 -14.94 5.88 8.90
CA GLN A 12 -15.22 5.89 7.48
C GLN A 12 -13.91 5.82 6.70
N ILE A 13 -13.54 4.62 6.25
CA ILE A 13 -12.43 4.44 5.32
C ILE A 13 -12.88 5.15 4.06
N LYS A 14 -12.20 6.26 3.72
CA LYS A 14 -12.46 6.99 2.48
C LYS A 14 -12.08 6.08 1.32
N ARG A 15 -13.06 5.40 0.72
CA ARG A 15 -12.87 4.49 -0.42
C ARG A 15 -12.66 5.22 -1.76
N LYS A 16 -12.79 6.55 -1.78
CA LYS A 16 -12.65 7.36 -3.00
C LYS A 16 -11.17 7.56 -3.33
N ALA A 17 -10.80 7.22 -4.55
CA ALA A 17 -9.45 7.45 -5.07
C ALA A 17 -9.06 8.95 -4.98
N PRO A 18 -7.87 9.29 -4.46
CA PRO A 18 -7.41 10.67 -4.35
C PRO A 18 -6.87 11.20 -5.69
N ARG A 19 -7.77 11.39 -6.67
CA ARG A 19 -7.43 11.69 -8.08
C ARG A 19 -6.53 12.92 -8.25
N GLY A 20 -6.86 14.02 -7.58
CA GLY A 20 -6.08 15.27 -7.68
C GLY A 20 -4.66 15.13 -7.13
N PHE A 21 -4.49 14.35 -6.05
CA PHE A 21 -3.18 14.05 -5.50
C PHE A 21 -2.36 13.20 -6.46
N LEU A 22 -2.94 12.12 -7.00
CA LEU A 22 -2.27 11.23 -7.95
C LEU A 22 -1.77 12.00 -9.18
N LYS A 23 -2.61 12.84 -9.79
CA LYS A 23 -2.22 13.67 -10.94
C LYS A 23 -1.04 14.60 -10.61
N ARG A 24 -1.03 15.24 -9.43
CA ARG A 24 0.08 16.11 -9.00
C ARG A 24 1.38 15.34 -8.79
N VAL A 25 1.34 14.18 -8.15
CA VAL A 25 2.53 13.34 -7.92
C VAL A 25 3.16 12.94 -9.25
N PHE A 26 2.35 12.46 -10.20
CA PHE A 26 2.85 12.08 -11.51
C PHE A 26 3.38 13.27 -12.31
N LYS A 27 2.72 14.43 -12.26
CA LYS A 27 3.25 15.64 -12.92
C LYS A 27 4.54 16.15 -12.30
N ARG A 28 4.73 15.99 -11.00
CA ARG A 28 5.99 16.34 -10.32
C ARG A 28 7.14 15.45 -10.78
N GLN A 29 6.88 14.15 -10.94
CA GLN A 29 7.90 13.17 -11.31
C GLN A 29 8.16 13.11 -12.83
N LYS A 30 7.12 13.30 -13.65
CA LYS A 30 7.17 13.31 -15.11
C LYS A 30 6.29 14.46 -15.67
N PRO A 31 6.82 15.68 -15.82
CA PRO A 31 6.05 16.86 -16.23
C PRO A 31 5.35 16.71 -17.58
N HIS A 32 6.03 16.09 -18.55
CA HIS A 32 5.54 15.92 -19.92
C HIS A 32 4.59 14.72 -20.09
N LEU A 33 4.45 13.84 -19.08
CA LEU A 33 3.54 12.70 -19.16
C LEU A 33 2.08 13.17 -19.13
N ARG A 34 1.28 12.77 -20.11
CA ARG A 34 -0.17 13.00 -20.14
C ARG A 34 -0.87 11.71 -19.71
N LEU A 35 -1.66 11.78 -18.65
CA LEU A 35 -2.50 10.66 -18.23
C LEU A 35 -3.81 10.72 -19.01
N GLU A 36 -4.18 9.60 -19.61
CA GLU A 36 -5.48 9.44 -20.26
C GLU A 36 -6.62 9.60 -19.25
N THR A 37 -7.82 9.88 -19.76
CA THR A 37 -9.05 9.94 -18.99
C THR A 37 -9.21 8.68 -18.12
N ARG A 38 -9.36 8.87 -16.81
CA ARG A 38 -9.47 7.80 -15.79
C ARG A 38 -8.23 6.92 -15.61
N GLY A 39 -7.10 7.20 -16.27
CA GLY A 39 -5.83 6.51 -16.00
C GLY A 39 -5.36 6.64 -14.55
N ASP A 40 -5.75 7.74 -13.87
CA ASP A 40 -5.51 7.92 -12.44
C ASP A 40 -6.17 6.87 -11.55
N VAL A 41 -7.27 6.25 -11.99
CA VAL A 41 -7.96 5.19 -11.24
C VAL A 41 -7.20 3.87 -11.33
N LEU A 42 -6.64 3.54 -12.49
CA LEU A 42 -5.81 2.34 -12.66
C LEU A 42 -4.52 2.45 -11.85
N ILE A 43 -3.91 3.63 -11.83
CA ILE A 43 -2.77 3.93 -10.95
C ILE A 43 -3.16 3.72 -9.48
N HIS A 44 -4.32 4.22 -9.06
CA HIS A 44 -4.80 4.01 -7.70
C HIS A 44 -4.98 2.53 -7.35
N LEU A 45 -5.57 1.75 -8.26
CA LEU A 45 -5.70 0.30 -8.10
C LEU A 45 -4.33 -0.36 -7.93
N ASN A 46 -3.34 0.01 -8.75
CA ASN A 46 -1.99 -0.51 -8.62
C ASN A 46 -1.38 -0.16 -7.25
N CYS A 47 -1.56 1.07 -6.76
CA CYS A 47 -1.14 1.43 -5.40
C CYS A 47 -1.82 0.58 -4.31
N LEU A 48 -3.12 0.30 -4.44
CA LEU A 48 -3.83 -0.55 -3.48
C LEU A 48 -3.30 -1.99 -3.49
N LEU A 49 -3.08 -2.56 -4.68
CA LEU A 49 -2.49 -3.89 -4.85
C LEU A 49 -1.07 -3.96 -4.31
N PHE A 50 -0.26 -2.91 -4.50
CA PHE A 50 1.07 -2.79 -3.93
C PHE A 50 1.04 -2.82 -2.40
N ILE A 51 0.17 -2.00 -1.77
CA ILE A 51 0.02 -1.95 -0.32
C ILE A 51 -0.48 -3.28 0.23
N HIS A 52 -1.40 -3.96 -0.46
CA HIS A 52 -1.89 -5.27 -0.07
C HIS A 52 -0.75 -6.29 0.00
N ARG A 53 0.02 -6.42 -1.08
CA ARG A 53 1.18 -7.32 -1.14
C ARG A 53 2.25 -6.98 -0.10
N LEU A 54 2.49 -5.69 0.13
CA LEU A 54 3.42 -5.22 1.15
C LEU A 54 2.95 -5.60 2.56
N ALA A 55 1.66 -5.48 2.85
CA ALA A 55 1.10 -5.85 4.14
C ALA A 55 1.14 -7.37 4.36
N GLU A 56 0.89 -8.18 3.33
CA GLU A 56 1.02 -9.64 3.39
C GLU A 56 2.46 -10.05 3.68
N GLU A 57 3.42 -9.55 2.91
CA GLU A 57 4.85 -9.86 3.09
C GLU A 57 5.36 -9.39 4.46
N ALA A 58 4.97 -8.18 4.91
CA ALA A 58 5.34 -7.69 6.23
C ALA A 58 4.74 -8.51 7.38
N ARG A 59 3.53 -9.08 7.19
CA ARG A 59 2.92 -10.01 8.15
C ARG A 59 3.64 -11.34 8.21
N ILE A 60 4.08 -11.87 7.06
CA ILE A 60 4.87 -13.11 7.00
C ILE A 60 6.18 -12.92 7.76
N ASN A 61 6.92 -11.84 7.47
CA ASN A 61 8.17 -11.52 8.16
C ASN A 61 7.98 -11.37 9.68
N ALA A 62 6.91 -10.69 10.11
CA ALA A 62 6.60 -10.56 11.54
C ALA A 62 6.29 -11.91 12.20
N CYS A 63 5.62 -12.81 11.48
CA CYS A 63 5.31 -14.16 11.95
C CYS A 63 6.57 -15.02 12.07
N GLU A 64 7.47 -14.96 11.08
CA GLU A 64 8.77 -15.64 11.10
C GLU A 64 9.64 -15.17 12.29
N ASP A 65 9.61 -13.87 12.58
CA ASP A 65 10.30 -13.25 13.72
C ASP A 65 9.55 -13.44 15.06
N LYS A 66 8.48 -14.25 15.10
CA LYS A 66 7.62 -14.51 16.27
C LYS A 66 7.10 -13.23 16.95
N CYS A 67 6.88 -12.18 16.17
CA CYS A 67 6.40 -10.88 16.61
C CYS A 67 4.88 -10.75 16.42
N GLY A 68 4.15 -10.39 17.48
CA GLY A 68 2.70 -10.12 17.40
C GLY A 68 2.33 -8.77 16.78
N ILE A 69 3.30 -7.93 16.44
CA ILE A 69 3.11 -6.57 15.91
C ILE A 69 4.06 -6.35 14.73
N ILE A 70 3.59 -5.69 13.68
CA ILE A 70 4.42 -5.28 12.55
C ILE A 70 5.31 -4.10 12.95
N LYS A 71 6.60 -4.37 13.17
CA LYS A 71 7.65 -3.38 13.39
C LYS A 71 8.17 -2.78 12.08
N LYS A 72 8.91 -1.67 12.21
CA LYS A 72 9.57 -0.97 11.10
C LYS A 72 10.47 -1.90 10.26
N ASP A 73 11.19 -2.81 10.91
CA ASP A 73 12.16 -3.68 10.24
C ASP A 73 11.48 -4.68 9.29
N HIS A 74 10.36 -5.27 9.71
CA HIS A 74 9.58 -6.16 8.84
C HIS A 74 9.02 -5.42 7.62
N VAL A 75 8.59 -4.16 7.78
CA VAL A 75 8.14 -3.30 6.68
C VAL A 75 9.30 -2.96 5.74
N LEU A 76 10.48 -2.64 6.27
CA LEU A 76 11.65 -2.35 5.44
C LEU A 76 12.10 -3.57 4.64
N ALA A 77 12.12 -4.75 5.24
CA ALA A 77 12.44 -6.00 4.56
C ALA A 77 11.42 -6.30 3.45
N ALA A 78 10.13 -6.24 3.78
CA ALA A 78 9.05 -6.45 2.82
C ALA A 78 9.07 -5.42 1.68
N ALA A 79 9.32 -4.14 1.99
CA ALA A 79 9.37 -3.07 1.00
C ALA A 79 10.45 -3.32 -0.07
N LYS A 80 11.64 -3.78 0.32
CA LYS A 80 12.70 -4.13 -0.63
C LYS A 80 12.25 -5.19 -1.63
N VAL A 81 11.57 -6.24 -1.14
CA VAL A 81 11.08 -7.35 -1.95
C VAL A 81 9.94 -6.89 -2.87
N ILE A 82 8.92 -6.24 -2.32
CA ILE A 82 7.72 -5.85 -3.09
C ILE A 82 8.04 -4.74 -4.09
N LEU A 83 8.90 -3.77 -3.76
CA LEU A 83 9.36 -2.77 -4.73
C LEU A 83 10.10 -3.41 -5.90
N LYS A 84 10.90 -4.46 -5.64
CA LYS A 84 11.57 -5.22 -6.71
C LYS A 84 10.57 -5.97 -7.59
N LYS A 85 9.58 -6.64 -6.98
CA LYS A 85 8.49 -7.36 -7.69
C LYS A 85 7.55 -6.43 -8.47
N SER A 86 7.47 -5.16 -8.09
CA SER A 86 6.55 -4.17 -8.69
C SER A 86 7.20 -3.31 -9.77
N ARG A 87 8.47 -3.61 -10.11
CA ARG A 87 9.10 -3.06 -11.31
C ARG A 87 8.37 -3.62 -12.52
N GLY A 88 7.90 -2.73 -13.39
CA GLY A 88 7.32 -3.07 -14.70
C GLY A 88 8.38 -3.26 -15.76
#